data_AF-A0A7S2M384-F1
#
_entry.id   AF-A0A7S2M384-F1
#
_cell.length_a   1.000
_cell.length_b   1.000
_cell.length_c   1.000
_cell.angle_alpha   90.00
_cell.angle_beta   90.00
_cell.angle_gamma   90.00
#
_symmetry.space_group_name_H-M   'P 1'
#
loop_
_entity.id
_entity.type
_entity.pdbx_description
1 polymer ?
#
loop_
_entity_poly.entity_id
_entity_poly.type
_entity_poly.pdbx_seq_one_letter_code
_entity_poly.pdbx_strand_id
1 'polypeptide(L)'
;GRSRRSTNRKTLTGSVVVTDSTRNRQLGVFQLEIAKLKELLESQEGACLTAWLKYFDTNGDDHISREEFMDGISNLGFYQDSPERAMVLFDVLDVDGDGELALAEIDSSQARLWSEFRHWCVANYTDTGDLVQR
;
A
#
# COMPACT_ATOMS: atom_id res chain seq x y z
N GLY A 1 -36.83 31.20 37.62
CA GLY A 1 -37.57 29.98 37.24
C GLY A 1 -37.79 29.95 35.74
N ARG A 2 -37.77 28.75 35.15
CA ARG A 2 -38.23 28.33 33.79
C ARG A 2 -37.58 29.05 32.58
N SER A 3 -36.78 28.40 31.72
CA SER A 3 -37.05 27.31 30.75
C SER A 3 -37.45 27.78 29.33
N ARG A 4 -36.68 27.31 28.33
CA ARG A 4 -36.94 27.12 26.86
C ARG A 4 -36.80 28.37 25.97
N ARG A 5 -36.22 28.33 24.76
CA ARG A 5 -36.26 27.29 23.70
C ARG A 5 -35.19 27.55 22.60
N SER A 6 -34.51 26.47 22.17
CA SER A 6 -34.25 26.02 20.77
C SER A 6 -34.10 27.07 19.66
N THR A 7 -33.01 27.07 18.89
CA THR A 7 -33.00 26.30 17.62
C THR A 7 -31.68 25.56 17.36
N ASN A 8 -31.73 24.24 17.44
CA ASN A 8 -30.66 23.34 17.04
C ASN A 8 -30.86 22.98 15.56
N ARG A 9 -29.95 23.39 14.66
CA ARG A 9 -29.98 23.04 13.25
C ARG A 9 -29.24 21.70 13.09
N LYS A 10 -29.99 20.60 13.03
CA LYS A 10 -29.47 19.27 12.75
C LYS A 10 -29.01 19.19 11.30
N THR A 11 -27.71 19.03 11.07
CA THR A 11 -27.20 18.45 9.82
C THR A 11 -26.93 16.96 10.08
N LEU A 12 -27.62 16.12 9.32
CA LEU A 12 -27.38 14.69 9.23
C LEU A 12 -26.14 14.46 8.35
N THR A 13 -25.00 14.20 8.97
CA THR A 13 -23.94 13.37 8.40
C THR A 13 -23.35 12.56 9.54
N GLY A 14 -23.27 11.24 9.36
CA GLY A 14 -22.76 10.31 10.36
C GLY A 14 -21.27 10.53 10.60
N SER A 15 -20.90 11.51 11.42
CA SER A 15 -19.57 11.57 12.03
C SER A 15 -19.65 10.84 13.37
N VAL A 16 -19.19 9.59 13.38
CA VAL A 16 -18.63 9.03 14.60
C VAL A 16 -17.53 9.99 15.04
N VAL A 17 -17.71 10.63 16.19
CA VAL A 17 -16.66 11.46 16.79
C VAL A 17 -15.56 10.50 17.24
N VAL A 18 -14.61 10.24 16.35
CA VAL A 18 -13.41 9.44 16.66
C VAL A 18 -12.57 10.29 17.60
N THR A 19 -12.43 9.85 18.85
CA THR A 19 -11.56 10.51 19.83
C THR A 19 -10.09 10.33 19.45
N ASP A 20 -9.26 11.30 19.81
CA ASP A 20 -7.83 11.34 19.47
C ASP A 20 -7.09 10.06 19.92
N SER A 21 -7.49 9.49 21.05
CA SER A 21 -6.95 8.24 21.60
C SER A 21 -7.29 7.00 20.76
N THR A 22 -8.50 6.93 20.20
CA THR A 22 -8.90 5.82 19.31
C THR A 22 -8.21 5.94 17.97
N ARG A 23 -8.08 7.16 17.44
CA ARG A 23 -7.34 7.44 16.21
C ARG A 23 -5.87 7.03 16.34
N ASN A 24 -5.22 7.38 17.44
CA ASN A 24 -3.80 7.07 17.65
C ASN A 24 -3.55 5.55 17.79
N ARG A 25 -4.48 4.81 18.43
CA ARG A 25 -4.43 3.35 18.50
C ARG A 25 -4.63 2.69 17.13
N GLN A 26 -5.57 3.21 16.32
CA GLN A 26 -5.84 2.70 14.98
C GLN A 26 -4.63 2.88 14.05
N LEU A 27 -4.00 4.07 14.09
CA LEU A 27 -2.76 4.35 13.34
C LEU A 27 -1.63 3.39 13.71
N GLY A 28 -1.46 3.07 15.01
CA GLY A 28 -0.44 2.12 15.46
C GLY A 28 -0.68 0.69 15.00
N VAL A 29 -1.94 0.25 14.90
CA VAL A 29 -2.29 -1.07 14.36
C VAL A 29 -1.94 -1.16 12.88
N PHE A 30 -2.28 -0.14 12.10
CA PHE A 30 -1.96 -0.12 10.67
C PHE A 30 -0.46 -0.11 10.39
N GLN A 31 0.33 0.65 11.15
CA GLN A 31 1.79 0.61 11.03
C GLN A 31 2.37 -0.79 11.31
N LEU A 32 1.77 -1.54 12.25
CA LEU A 32 2.18 -2.93 12.50
C LEU A 32 1.82 -3.86 11.33
N GLU A 33 0.67 -3.67 10.69
CA GLU A 33 0.27 -4.48 9.54
C GLU A 33 1.14 -4.20 8.31
N ILE A 34 1.50 -2.94 8.05
CA ILE A 34 2.46 -2.57 7.02
C ILE A 34 3.82 -3.21 7.31
N ALA A 35 4.31 -3.12 8.56
CA ALA A 35 5.59 -3.73 8.94
C ALA A 35 5.60 -5.26 8.72
N LYS A 36 4.50 -5.95 9.06
CA LYS A 36 4.34 -7.39 8.81
C LYS A 36 4.33 -7.74 7.34
N LEU A 37 3.66 -6.93 6.52
CA LEU A 37 3.68 -7.11 5.07
C LEU A 37 5.12 -7.02 4.57
N LYS A 38 5.86 -5.96 4.94
CA LYS A 38 7.26 -5.78 4.52
C LYS A 38 8.15 -6.94 4.96
N GLU A 39 8.06 -7.36 6.21
CA GLU A 39 8.80 -8.52 6.74
C GLU A 39 8.47 -9.79 5.95
N LEU A 40 7.20 -10.01 5.61
CA LEU A 40 6.78 -11.14 4.79
C LEU A 40 7.43 -11.09 3.39
N LEU A 41 7.37 -9.94 2.72
CA LEU A 41 7.97 -9.76 1.38
C LEU A 41 9.47 -10.04 1.39
N GLU A 42 10.18 -9.52 2.39
CA GLU A 42 11.60 -9.77 2.58
C GLU A 42 11.90 -11.23 2.94
N SER A 43 11.05 -11.89 3.73
CA SER A 43 11.24 -13.30 4.08
C SER A 43 11.07 -14.26 2.90
N GLN A 44 10.19 -13.93 1.94
CA GLN A 44 9.92 -14.76 0.78
C GLN A 44 10.97 -14.58 -0.32
N GLU A 45 11.37 -13.33 -0.61
CA GLU A 45 12.21 -13.02 -1.79
C GLU A 45 13.51 -12.27 -1.46
N GLY A 46 13.81 -12.03 -0.18
CA GLY A 46 15.00 -11.32 0.29
C GLY A 46 14.91 -9.79 0.21
N ALA A 47 14.02 -9.24 -0.62
CA ALA A 47 13.80 -7.80 -0.74
C ALA A 47 12.36 -7.49 -1.19
N CYS A 48 11.80 -6.36 -0.72
CA CYS A 48 10.47 -5.93 -1.14
C CYS A 48 10.36 -5.73 -2.66
N LEU A 49 11.38 -5.18 -3.33
CA LEU A 49 11.35 -5.00 -4.80
C LEU A 49 11.22 -6.32 -5.56
N THR A 50 11.90 -7.39 -5.10
CA THR A 50 11.80 -8.70 -5.73
C THR A 50 10.40 -9.27 -5.59
N ALA A 51 9.81 -9.17 -4.39
CA ALA A 51 8.45 -9.62 -4.15
C ALA A 51 7.41 -8.77 -4.90
N TRP A 52 7.62 -7.46 -4.97
CA TRP A 52 6.81 -6.51 -5.74
C TRP A 52 6.62 -6.97 -7.18
N LEU A 53 7.74 -7.15 -7.90
CA LEU A 53 7.74 -7.54 -9.32
C LEU A 53 7.24 -8.98 -9.55
N LYS A 54 7.30 -9.84 -8.53
CA LYS A 54 6.93 -11.25 -8.65
C LYS A 54 5.47 -11.53 -8.35
N TYR A 55 4.93 -10.90 -7.32
CA TYR A 55 3.61 -11.24 -6.77
C TYR A 55 2.53 -10.21 -7.04
N PHE A 56 2.91 -8.97 -7.35
CA PHE A 56 1.94 -7.88 -7.44
C PHE A 56 1.96 -7.17 -8.80
N ASP A 57 3.07 -6.56 -9.17
CA ASP A 57 3.21 -5.84 -10.45
C ASP A 57 3.41 -6.85 -11.60
N THR A 58 2.36 -7.61 -11.88
CA THR A 58 2.39 -8.75 -12.82
C THR A 58 2.28 -8.28 -14.27
N ASN A 59 1.65 -7.13 -14.48
CA ASN A 59 1.52 -6.51 -15.79
C ASN A 59 2.74 -5.62 -16.15
N GLY A 60 3.58 -5.26 -15.18
CA GLY A 60 4.80 -4.48 -15.37
C GLY A 60 4.55 -2.99 -15.58
N ASP A 61 3.45 -2.44 -15.07
CA ASP A 61 3.10 -1.02 -15.20
C ASP A 61 3.65 -0.14 -14.07
N ASP A 62 4.44 -0.72 -13.15
CA ASP A 62 5.10 -0.06 -12.01
C ASP A 62 4.14 0.37 -10.89
N HIS A 63 2.87 -0.01 -10.99
CA HIS A 63 1.82 0.24 -10.01
C HIS A 63 1.17 -1.09 -9.62
N ILE A 64 0.43 -1.11 -8.51
CA ILE A 64 -0.36 -2.27 -8.12
C ILE A 64 -1.82 -1.85 -8.08
N SER A 65 -2.61 -2.40 -8.99
CA SER A 65 -4.05 -2.30 -8.93
C SER A 65 -4.61 -3.05 -7.70
N ARG A 66 -5.84 -2.71 -7.30
CA ARG A 66 -6.53 -3.42 -6.21
C ARG A 66 -6.63 -4.92 -6.47
N GLU A 67 -6.89 -5.31 -7.71
CA GLU A 67 -6.95 -6.70 -8.15
C GLU A 67 -5.61 -7.40 -7.97
N GLU A 68 -4.51 -6.81 -8.47
CA GLU A 68 -3.16 -7.35 -8.32
C GLU A 68 -2.74 -7.47 -6.84
N PHE A 69 -3.11 -6.49 -6.02
CA PHE A 69 -2.85 -6.56 -4.58
C PHE A 69 -3.56 -7.76 -3.95
N MET A 70 -4.85 -7.94 -4.22
CA MET A 70 -5.64 -9.02 -3.64
C MET A 70 -5.14 -10.40 -4.07
N ASP A 71 -4.79 -10.55 -5.35
CA ASP A 71 -4.22 -11.78 -5.89
C ASP A 71 -2.83 -12.06 -5.28
N GLY A 72 -1.97 -11.04 -5.20
CA GLY A 72 -0.63 -11.16 -4.61
C GLY A 72 -0.66 -11.51 -3.12
N ILE A 73 -1.52 -10.86 -2.33
CA ILE A 73 -1.71 -11.16 -0.90
C ILE A 73 -2.19 -12.59 -0.69
N SER A 74 -3.14 -13.05 -1.52
CA SER A 74 -3.63 -14.43 -1.50
C SER A 74 -2.53 -15.44 -1.84
N ASN A 75 -1.71 -15.16 -2.87
CA ASN A 75 -0.58 -16.01 -3.29
C ASN A 75 0.52 -16.11 -2.22
N LEU A 76 0.71 -15.06 -1.43
CA LEU A 76 1.62 -15.03 -0.29
C LEU A 76 1.03 -15.70 0.97
N GLY A 77 -0.23 -16.14 0.93
CA GLY A 77 -0.93 -16.72 2.08
C GLY A 77 -1.21 -15.73 3.22
N PHE A 78 -1.09 -14.42 2.94
CA PHE A 78 -1.34 -13.37 3.91
C PHE A 78 -2.83 -13.01 3.90
N TYR A 79 -3.44 -12.86 5.08
CA TYR A 79 -4.88 -12.59 5.21
C TYR A 79 -5.82 -13.49 4.38
N GLN A 80 -5.41 -14.73 4.08
CA GLN A 80 -6.22 -15.67 3.29
C GLN A 80 -7.60 -15.92 3.94
N ASP A 81 -7.66 -15.95 5.27
CA ASP A 81 -8.90 -16.12 6.04
C ASP A 81 -9.63 -14.78 6.35
N SER A 82 -9.12 -13.64 5.89
CA SER A 82 -9.71 -12.32 6.17
C SER A 82 -9.49 -11.32 5.01
N PRO A 83 -10.07 -11.55 3.81
CA PRO A 83 -9.90 -10.67 2.65
C PRO A 83 -10.27 -9.21 2.90
N GLU A 84 -11.24 -8.94 3.78
CA GLU A 84 -11.63 -7.59 4.16
C GLU A 84 -10.49 -6.80 4.84
N ARG A 85 -9.58 -7.49 5.54
CA ARG A 85 -8.38 -6.84 6.11
C ARG A 85 -7.36 -6.48 5.04
N ALA A 86 -7.22 -7.30 4.00
CA ALA A 86 -6.37 -6.97 2.87
C ALA A 86 -6.89 -5.72 2.15
N MET A 87 -8.21 -5.61 1.94
CA MET A 87 -8.80 -4.39 1.36
C MET A 87 -8.55 -3.14 2.23
N VAL A 88 -8.71 -3.25 3.55
CA VAL A 88 -8.42 -2.14 4.46
C VAL A 88 -6.92 -1.79 4.45
N LEU A 89 -6.03 -2.78 4.35
CA LEU A 89 -4.60 -2.54 4.26
C LEU A 89 -4.24 -1.82 2.95
N PHE A 90 -4.87 -2.18 1.84
CA PHE A 90 -4.72 -1.45 0.57
C PHE A 90 -5.09 0.03 0.76
N ASP A 91 -6.27 0.31 1.29
CA ASP A 91 -6.76 1.69 1.50
C ASP A 91 -5.87 2.52 2.46
N VAL A 92 -5.08 1.83 3.29
CA VAL A 92 -4.14 2.44 4.23
C VAL A 92 -2.77 2.68 3.61
N LEU A 93 -2.36 1.82 2.67
CA LEU A 93 -1.12 1.94 1.92
C LEU A 93 -1.23 2.99 0.81
N ASP A 94 -2.41 3.13 0.20
CA ASP A 94 -2.76 4.12 -0.82
C ASP A 94 -2.86 5.51 -0.14
N VAL A 95 -1.70 6.13 0.07
CA VAL A 95 -1.56 7.35 0.88
C VAL A 95 -1.98 8.57 0.06
N ASP A 96 -1.70 8.57 -1.23
CA ASP A 96 -2.07 9.67 -2.12
C ASP A 96 -3.50 9.55 -2.67
N GLY A 97 -4.13 8.38 -2.55
CA GLY A 97 -5.54 8.15 -2.87
C GLY A 97 -5.81 8.05 -4.36
N ASP A 98 -4.81 7.67 -5.17
CA ASP A 98 -4.97 7.51 -6.61
C ASP A 98 -5.64 6.19 -7.01
N GLY A 99 -5.78 5.27 -6.05
CA GLY A 99 -6.46 3.99 -6.23
C GLY A 99 -5.55 2.85 -6.67
N GLU A 100 -4.25 3.10 -6.80
CA GLU A 100 -3.18 2.14 -7.06
C GLU A 100 -2.15 2.21 -5.93
N LEU A 101 -1.21 1.27 -5.87
CA LEU A 101 -0.07 1.40 -4.98
C LEU A 101 1.21 1.60 -5.77
N ALA A 102 2.06 2.51 -5.30
CA ALA A 102 3.44 2.64 -5.75
C ALA A 102 4.40 1.94 -4.78
N LEU A 103 5.54 1.43 -5.27
CA LEU A 103 6.53 0.78 -4.40
C LEU A 103 7.01 1.72 -3.28
N ALA A 104 6.99 3.04 -3.51
CA ALA A 104 7.38 4.03 -2.50
C ALA A 104 6.47 4.07 -1.28
N GLU A 105 5.20 3.68 -1.43
CA GLU A 105 4.21 3.65 -0.33
C GLU A 105 4.42 2.45 0.59
N ILE A 106 5.01 1.38 0.08
CA ILE A 106 5.42 0.22 0.87
C ILE A 106 6.86 0.39 1.36
N ASP A 107 7.79 0.64 0.44
CA ASP A 107 9.22 0.78 0.72
C ASP A 107 9.91 1.84 -0.17
N SER A 108 10.00 3.06 0.37
CA SER A 108 10.69 4.17 -0.28
C SER A 108 12.17 3.90 -0.61
N SER A 109 12.86 3.04 0.14
CA SER A 109 14.27 2.75 -0.09
C SER A 109 14.44 1.85 -1.31
N GLN A 110 13.62 0.81 -1.41
CA GLN A 110 13.57 -0.09 -2.57
C GLN A 110 13.01 0.63 -3.82
N ALA A 111 12.03 1.53 -3.65
CA ALA A 111 11.54 2.37 -4.74
C ALA A 111 12.64 3.27 -5.32
N ARG A 112 13.46 3.88 -4.45
CA ARG A 112 14.59 4.69 -4.88
C ARG A 112 15.64 3.85 -5.62
N LEU A 113 15.99 2.67 -5.07
CA LEU A 113 16.90 1.74 -5.74
C LEU A 113 16.39 1.37 -7.14
N TRP A 114 15.10 1.04 -7.25
CA TRP A 114 14.48 0.70 -8.53
C TRP A 114 14.52 1.85 -9.54
N SER A 115 14.21 3.07 -9.09
CA SER A 115 14.32 4.26 -9.92
C SER A 115 15.76 4.50 -10.40
N GLU A 116 16.75 4.44 -9.51
CA GLU A 116 18.16 4.61 -9.87
C GLU A 116 18.62 3.55 -10.87
N PHE A 117 18.19 2.30 -10.70
CA PHE A 117 18.46 1.22 -11.64
C PHE A 117 17.84 1.46 -13.01
N ARG A 118 16.56 1.83 -13.11
CA ARG A 118 15.90 2.12 -14.40
C ARG A 118 16.58 3.27 -15.14
N HIS A 119 16.93 4.34 -14.43
CA HIS A 119 17.71 5.45 -15.01
C HIS A 119 19.06 4.97 -15.53
N TRP A 120 19.78 4.16 -14.76
CA TRP A 120 21.04 3.58 -15.18
C TRP A 120 20.87 2.69 -16.42
N CYS A 121 19.82 1.86 -16.49
CA CYS A 121 19.53 1.02 -17.63
C CYS A 121 19.32 1.84 -18.91
N VAL A 122 18.45 2.86 -18.88
CA VAL A 122 18.17 3.71 -20.05
C VAL A 122 19.41 4.50 -20.49
N ALA A 123 20.32 4.83 -19.57
CA ALA A 123 21.58 5.50 -19.90
C ALA A 123 22.60 4.57 -20.59
N ASN A 124 22.50 3.25 -20.40
CA ASN A 124 23.49 2.27 -20.87
C ASN A 124 22.98 1.35 -21.99
N TYR A 125 21.67 1.23 -22.15
CA TYR A 125 21.03 0.32 -23.07
C TYR A 125 19.96 1.05 -23.88
N THR A 126 19.96 0.83 -25.19
CA THR A 126 19.01 1.44 -26.11
C THR A 126 17.90 0.48 -26.54
N ASP A 127 18.18 -0.82 -26.49
CA ASP A 127 17.20 -1.87 -26.72
C ASP A 127 17.49 -3.12 -25.86
N THR A 128 16.55 -4.06 -25.86
CA THR A 128 16.64 -5.30 -25.09
C THR A 128 17.77 -6.24 -25.56
N GLY A 129 18.23 -6.10 -26.80
CA GLY A 129 19.35 -6.85 -27.37
C GLY A 129 20.70 -6.43 -26.77
N ASP A 130 20.83 -5.19 -26.30
CA ASP A 130 22.03 -4.71 -25.62
C ASP A 130 22.24 -5.40 -24.25
N LEU A 131 21.17 -5.96 -23.64
CA LEU A 131 21.21 -6.63 -22.33
C LEU A 131 21.88 -8.02 -22.37
N VAL A 132 21.96 -8.66 -23.53
CA VAL A 132 22.41 -10.06 -23.67
C VAL A 132 23.89 -10.16 -24.10
N GLN A 133 24.52 -9.03 -24.46
CA GLN A 133 25.82 -9.01 -25.14
C GLN A 133 27.04 -8.68 -24.24
N ARG A 134 26.88 -8.71 -22.91
CA ARG A 134 27.98 -8.51 -21.95
C ARG A 134 27.92 -9.52 -20.82
#